data_AF-D5LPT6-F1
#
_entry.id   AF-D5LPT6-F1
#
_cell.length_a   1.000
_cell.length_b   1.000
_cell.length_c   1.000
_cell.angle_alpha   90.00
_cell.angle_beta   90.00
_cell.angle_gamma   90.00
#
_symmetry.space_group_name_H-M   'P 1'
#
loop_
_entity.id
_entity.type
_entity.pdbx_description
1 polymer ?
#
loop_
_entity_poly.entity_id
_entity_poly.type
_entity_poly.pdbx_seq_one_letter_code
_entity_poly.pdbx_strand_id
1 'polypeptide(L)'
;YPFDAADRAIVNKDRRGELFYYMHQQIIARYNVERMCNGLERVRRYNKFREPIAEGYFPKLDSQVASRAWPPRFANTTIRDIDRPVDQIKTDVSELETWRDRFMAAIESNSVLMPNGRQLPLDEETGIDILGNLMESSVISRNRSYYGDYHNMGHVCISYSHDPDHRHLEQFGVMGDSATAMRDPVFYRWHAHIDDIFVEYKKKLTPYGPDKLDFPGVRVSSISIEGPGGRDSISTLWEQSTVDLGRGLDFTPRGSVLAKFTHLQHQNFNYVIEVNNTSGQSLMGTVRIFIAPTADESGQPLAFDVQRRLMIELDKFSQPLKPGNNTVRRRSLDSSVTIPYERTFRDQSARPGDPGTAASAEFDFCGCGWPHHMLFPKGNTQGYPMVLFVMVSNWNDDRIEQDLVGSCNDAASYCGIRDRKYPDRRSMGFPFDRPVPNAVTIGDFLQPNMAFRNCTINFADRTRIRGQE
;
A
#
# COMPACT_ATOMS: atom_id res chain seq x y z
N TYR A 1 1.00 12.29 4.10
CA TYR A 1 -0.13 12.32 5.04
C TYR A 1 0.40 12.17 6.47
N PRO A 2 0.95 13.25 7.06
CA PRO A 2 1.47 13.20 8.42
C PRO A 2 0.34 12.91 9.43
N PHE A 3 0.67 12.29 10.55
CA PHE A 3 -0.29 11.98 11.63
C PHE A 3 -0.41 13.11 12.66
N ASP A 4 0.65 13.90 12.86
CA ASP A 4 0.69 15.11 13.68
C ASP A 4 1.34 16.25 12.87
N ALA A 5 0.88 17.48 13.08
CA ALA A 5 1.45 18.69 12.48
C ALA A 5 1.07 19.94 13.29
N ALA A 6 1.74 21.07 13.04
CA ALA A 6 1.45 22.34 13.70
C ALA A 6 0.02 22.85 13.42
N ASP A 7 -0.52 22.55 12.25
CA ASP A 7 -1.91 22.84 11.88
C ASP A 7 -2.65 21.55 11.55
N ARG A 8 -3.80 21.35 12.21
CA ARG A 8 -4.70 20.23 11.98
C ARG A 8 -5.15 20.13 10.52
N ALA A 9 -5.24 21.23 9.78
CA ALA A 9 -5.59 21.23 8.35
C ALA A 9 -4.55 20.51 7.47
N ILE A 10 -3.29 20.45 7.90
CA ILE A 10 -2.23 19.70 7.21
C ILE A 10 -2.47 18.19 7.35
N VAL A 11 -2.94 17.75 8.52
CA VAL A 11 -3.29 16.35 8.80
C VAL A 11 -4.65 15.98 8.19
N ASN A 12 -5.63 16.88 8.27
CA ASN A 12 -7.02 16.65 7.90
C ASN A 12 -7.23 16.65 6.37
N LYS A 13 -6.69 15.63 5.72
CA LYS A 13 -6.87 15.35 4.29
C LYS A 13 -7.97 14.30 4.09
N ASP A 14 -8.61 14.35 2.92
CA ASP A 14 -9.75 13.49 2.59
C ASP A 14 -9.40 12.00 2.75
N ARG A 15 -10.23 11.28 3.54
CA ARG A 15 -10.14 9.83 3.76
C ARG A 15 -8.75 9.31 4.14
N ARG A 16 -7.94 10.12 4.84
CA ARG A 16 -6.54 9.77 5.14
C ARG A 16 -6.38 8.57 6.06
N GLY A 17 -7.37 8.28 6.90
CA GLY A 17 -7.40 7.09 7.75
C GLY A 17 -7.66 5.84 6.92
N GLU A 18 -8.59 5.91 5.95
CA GLU A 18 -8.81 4.81 5.02
C GLU A 18 -7.60 4.58 4.12
N LEU A 19 -6.96 5.66 3.65
CA LEU A 19 -5.73 5.59 2.85
C LEU A 19 -4.56 4.99 3.65
N PHE A 20 -4.46 5.31 4.93
CA PHE A 20 -3.49 4.67 5.83
C PHE A 20 -3.69 3.15 5.87
N TYR A 21 -4.93 2.67 6.07
CA TYR A 21 -5.24 1.24 5.99
C TYR A 21 -4.88 0.67 4.62
N TYR A 22 -5.38 1.27 3.55
CA TYR A 22 -5.29 0.69 2.22
C TYR A 22 -3.85 0.61 1.69
N MET A 23 -3.06 1.66 1.88
CA MET A 23 -1.67 1.69 1.45
C MET A 23 -0.85 0.58 2.14
N HIS A 24 -1.02 0.42 3.46
CA HIS A 24 -0.32 -0.65 4.20
C HIS A 24 -0.87 -2.04 3.90
N GLN A 25 -2.18 -2.19 3.68
CA GLN A 25 -2.78 -3.46 3.22
C GLN A 25 -2.18 -3.88 1.88
N GLN A 26 -2.02 -2.95 0.93
CA GLN A 26 -1.40 -3.21 -0.38
C GLN A 26 0.09 -3.54 -0.26
N ILE A 27 0.83 -2.90 0.67
CA ILE A 27 2.20 -3.30 0.99
C ILE A 27 2.25 -4.75 1.47
N ILE A 28 1.37 -5.15 2.39
CA ILE A 28 1.33 -6.52 2.92
C ILE A 28 0.94 -7.52 1.84
N ALA A 29 -0.04 -7.21 0.98
CA ALA A 29 -0.41 -8.05 -0.15
C ALA A 29 0.79 -8.25 -1.09
N ARG A 30 1.44 -7.16 -1.53
CA ARG A 30 2.65 -7.21 -2.37
C ARG A 30 3.77 -8.02 -1.73
N TYR A 31 4.07 -7.76 -0.46
CA TYR A 31 5.11 -8.47 0.28
C TYR A 31 4.83 -9.97 0.42
N ASN A 32 3.58 -10.34 0.70
CA ASN A 32 3.19 -11.75 0.76
C ASN A 32 3.34 -12.44 -0.59
N VAL A 33 2.91 -11.82 -1.69
CA VAL A 33 3.12 -12.39 -3.01
C VAL A 33 4.61 -12.53 -3.33
N GLU A 34 5.44 -11.55 -2.95
CA GLU A 34 6.90 -11.67 -3.08
C GLU A 34 7.47 -12.84 -2.29
N ARG A 35 7.02 -13.04 -1.04
CA ARG A 35 7.43 -14.21 -0.23
C ARG A 35 7.10 -15.52 -0.94
N MET A 36 5.89 -15.64 -1.47
CA MET A 36 5.44 -16.83 -2.19
C MET A 36 6.25 -17.06 -3.47
N CYS A 37 6.58 -16.00 -4.23
CA CYS A 37 7.47 -16.08 -5.39
C CYS A 37 8.86 -16.64 -5.05
N ASN A 38 9.31 -16.45 -3.81
CA ASN A 38 10.62 -16.88 -3.31
C ASN A 38 10.53 -18.10 -2.37
N GLY A 39 9.42 -18.86 -2.40
CA GLY A 39 9.27 -20.11 -1.64
C GLY A 39 9.16 -19.94 -0.12
N LEU A 40 8.72 -18.76 0.33
CA LEU A 40 8.49 -18.44 1.73
C LEU A 40 6.99 -18.43 2.04
N GLU A 41 6.61 -18.95 3.21
CA GLU A 41 5.27 -18.77 3.77
C GLU A 41 4.92 -17.30 3.93
N ARG A 42 3.64 -16.94 3.83
CA ARG A 42 3.12 -15.61 4.15
C ARG A 42 3.60 -15.13 5.52
N VAL A 43 3.64 -13.81 5.67
CA VAL A 43 4.13 -13.19 6.89
C VAL A 43 3.29 -13.61 8.10
N ARG A 44 3.96 -14.08 9.15
CA ARG A 44 3.30 -14.36 10.44
C ARG A 44 3.10 -13.03 11.16
N ARG A 45 1.86 -12.70 11.54
CA ARG A 45 1.56 -11.51 12.33
C ARG A 45 2.31 -11.46 13.67
N TYR A 46 2.58 -10.26 14.17
CA TYR A 46 3.14 -10.02 15.50
C TYR A 46 2.06 -9.51 16.45
N ASN A 47 1.33 -10.45 17.07
CA ASN A 47 0.14 -10.17 17.90
C ASN A 47 0.30 -10.62 19.37
N LYS A 48 1.44 -11.20 19.71
CA LYS A 48 1.79 -11.68 21.06
C LYS A 48 3.05 -10.97 21.52
N PHE A 49 2.87 -9.82 22.17
CA PHE A 49 3.96 -8.87 22.47
C PHE A 49 4.99 -9.39 23.49
N ARG A 50 4.63 -10.43 24.24
CA ARG A 50 5.49 -11.08 25.23
C ARG A 50 6.29 -12.25 24.65
N GLU A 51 6.01 -12.66 23.40
CA GLU A 51 6.83 -13.64 22.70
C GLU A 51 8.02 -12.95 22.01
N PRO A 52 9.20 -13.60 21.94
CA PRO A 52 10.34 -13.07 21.21
C PRO A 52 10.05 -12.83 19.72
N ILE A 53 10.59 -11.73 19.18
CA ILE A 53 10.67 -11.50 17.74
C ILE A 53 11.80 -12.36 17.19
N ALA A 54 11.44 -13.48 16.56
CA ALA A 54 12.41 -14.45 16.04
C ALA A 54 13.38 -13.82 15.02
N GLU A 55 12.87 -12.95 14.14
CA GLU A 55 13.65 -12.33 13.07
C GLU A 55 14.53 -11.19 13.61
N GLY A 56 15.85 -11.43 13.66
CA GLY A 56 16.84 -10.37 13.82
C GLY A 56 17.04 -9.57 12.54
N TYR A 57 17.47 -8.33 12.64
CA TYR A 57 17.79 -7.48 11.49
C TYR A 57 18.98 -6.54 11.77
N PHE A 58 19.91 -6.51 10.82
CA PHE A 58 21.15 -5.72 10.90
C PHE A 58 21.18 -4.74 9.74
N PRO A 59 20.78 -3.47 9.97
CA PRO A 59 20.47 -2.53 8.89
C PRO A 59 21.67 -2.14 8.05
N LYS A 60 22.89 -2.14 8.63
CA LYS A 60 24.13 -1.67 7.97
C LYS A 60 23.97 -0.26 7.37
N LEU A 61 23.12 0.56 7.99
CA LEU A 61 22.95 1.96 7.68
C LEU A 61 23.80 2.79 8.64
N ASP A 62 24.30 3.91 8.13
CA ASP A 62 25.00 4.93 8.90
C ASP A 62 24.32 6.28 8.71
N SER A 63 24.27 7.08 9.77
CA SER A 63 23.75 8.44 9.73
C SER A 63 24.90 9.43 9.89
N GLN A 64 25.20 10.19 8.85
CA GLN A 64 26.22 11.26 8.90
C GLN A 64 25.84 12.33 9.93
N VAL A 65 24.55 12.68 10.03
CA VAL A 65 24.04 13.69 10.97
C VAL A 65 24.24 13.25 12.41
N ALA A 66 23.89 12.00 12.74
CA ALA A 66 24.08 11.48 14.08
C ALA A 66 25.53 11.06 14.35
N SER A 67 26.34 10.84 13.29
CA SER A 67 27.66 10.22 13.33
C SER A 67 27.65 8.84 13.99
N ARG A 68 26.57 8.07 13.76
CA ARG A 68 26.37 6.75 14.35
C ARG A 68 25.64 5.81 13.41
N ALA A 69 26.01 4.53 13.50
CA ALA A 69 25.31 3.44 12.84
C ALA A 69 23.92 3.24 13.43
N TRP A 70 22.98 2.77 12.61
CA TRP A 70 21.66 2.37 13.06
C TRP A 70 21.75 1.07 13.88
N PRO A 71 21.23 1.02 15.13
CA PRO A 71 21.31 -0.16 15.96
C PRO A 71 20.62 -1.37 15.31
N PRO A 72 21.23 -2.57 15.38
CA PRO A 72 20.57 -3.80 14.96
C PRO A 72 19.55 -4.26 16.00
N ARG A 73 18.60 -5.12 15.58
CA ARG A 73 17.83 -5.96 16.50
C ARG A 73 18.33 -7.39 16.38
N PHE A 74 18.84 -7.96 17.46
CA PHE A 74 19.25 -9.36 17.48
C PHE A 74 18.04 -10.30 17.40
N ALA A 75 18.28 -11.53 16.95
CA ALA A 75 17.24 -12.54 16.89
C ALA A 75 16.71 -12.86 18.30
N ASN A 76 15.41 -13.15 18.38
CA ASN A 76 14.71 -13.45 19.63
C ASN A 76 14.72 -12.30 20.65
N THR A 77 14.79 -11.05 20.19
CA THR A 77 14.55 -9.89 21.07
C THR A 77 13.07 -9.81 21.44
N THR A 78 12.77 -9.61 22.72
CA THR A 78 11.41 -9.34 23.20
C THR A 78 11.28 -7.84 23.48
N ILE A 79 10.16 -7.23 23.09
CA ILE A 79 9.90 -5.83 23.42
C ILE A 79 9.71 -5.68 24.94
N ARG A 80 10.03 -4.51 25.47
CA ARG A 80 10.00 -4.19 26.91
C ARG A 80 9.32 -2.85 27.11
N ASP A 81 8.90 -2.61 28.35
CA ASP A 81 8.37 -1.31 28.76
C ASP A 81 9.43 -0.23 28.50
N ILE A 82 8.99 0.88 27.93
CA ILE A 82 9.84 2.00 27.52
C ILE A 82 9.75 3.09 28.59
N ASP A 83 10.91 3.54 29.09
CA ASP A 83 11.00 4.72 29.97
C ASP A 83 12.22 5.55 29.56
N ARG A 84 12.03 6.45 28.59
CA ARG A 84 13.09 7.27 27.99
C ARG A 84 12.76 8.75 28.17
N PRO A 85 13.10 9.37 29.32
CA PRO A 85 12.78 10.77 29.59
C PRO A 85 13.35 11.76 28.57
N VAL A 86 14.51 11.45 27.98
CA VAL A 86 15.14 12.31 26.94
C VAL A 86 14.29 12.40 25.67
N ASP A 87 13.57 11.33 25.34
CA ASP A 87 12.72 11.22 24.16
C ASP A 87 11.28 11.63 24.51
N GLN A 88 10.98 11.89 25.78
CA GLN A 88 9.64 12.15 26.32
C GLN A 88 8.66 11.00 26.06
N ILE A 89 9.17 9.76 26.04
CA ILE A 89 8.41 8.55 25.79
C ILE A 89 8.40 7.69 27.05
N LYS A 90 7.20 7.34 27.50
CA LYS A 90 6.97 6.34 28.53
C LYS A 90 5.72 5.54 28.18
N THR A 91 5.87 4.23 28.02
CA THR A 91 4.75 3.33 27.70
C THR A 91 5.07 1.91 28.11
N ASP A 92 4.09 1.22 28.67
CA ASP A 92 4.21 -0.18 29.07
C ASP A 92 3.66 -1.09 27.96
N VAL A 93 4.21 -2.28 27.81
CA VAL A 93 3.71 -3.28 26.84
C VAL A 93 2.24 -3.63 27.09
N SER A 94 1.78 -3.57 28.34
CA SER A 94 0.36 -3.75 28.70
C SER A 94 -0.57 -2.66 28.16
N GLU A 95 -0.07 -1.45 27.87
CA GLU A 95 -0.87 -0.41 27.23
C GLU A 95 -1.21 -0.80 25.78
N LEU A 96 -0.27 -1.40 25.05
CA LEU A 96 -0.53 -1.95 23.71
C LEU A 96 -1.60 -3.05 23.77
N GLU A 97 -1.52 -3.94 24.76
CA GLU A 97 -2.54 -4.98 24.98
C GLU A 97 -3.92 -4.36 25.25
N THR A 98 -3.96 -3.32 26.08
CA THR A 98 -5.20 -2.59 26.41
C THR A 98 -5.80 -1.89 25.19
N TRP A 99 -5.00 -1.18 24.39
CA TRP A 99 -5.49 -0.51 23.18
C TRP A 99 -5.99 -1.52 22.14
N ARG A 100 -5.27 -2.63 21.93
CA ARG A 100 -5.73 -3.73 21.07
C ARG A 100 -7.13 -4.20 21.49
N ASP A 101 -7.32 -4.47 22.78
CA ASP A 101 -8.60 -4.98 23.28
C ASP A 101 -9.73 -3.96 23.13
N ARG A 102 -9.43 -2.66 23.28
CA ARG A 102 -10.37 -1.56 22.99
C ARG A 102 -10.77 -1.49 21.51
N PHE A 103 -9.83 -1.72 20.58
CA PHE A 103 -10.15 -1.81 19.15
C PHE A 103 -11.06 -2.99 18.86
N MET A 104 -10.73 -4.17 19.39
CA MET A 104 -11.56 -5.36 19.21
C MET A 104 -12.99 -5.15 19.76
N ALA A 105 -13.13 -4.52 20.93
CA ALA A 105 -14.43 -4.20 21.50
C ALA A 105 -15.23 -3.19 20.64
N ALA A 106 -14.57 -2.16 20.11
CA ALA A 106 -15.22 -1.14 19.26
C ALA A 106 -15.70 -1.73 17.92
N ILE A 107 -14.89 -2.59 17.33
CA ILE A 107 -15.26 -3.34 16.12
C ILE A 107 -16.41 -4.30 16.44
N GLU A 108 -16.37 -4.98 17.58
CA GLU A 108 -17.44 -5.89 17.97
C GLU A 108 -18.79 -5.17 18.19
N SER A 109 -18.77 -3.98 18.79
CA SER A 109 -19.98 -3.16 18.95
C SER A 109 -20.38 -2.36 17.71
N ASN A 110 -19.59 -2.38 16.62
CA ASN A 110 -19.73 -1.48 15.46
C ASN A 110 -19.83 0.00 15.87
N SER A 111 -19.10 0.41 16.91
CA SER A 111 -19.12 1.79 17.41
C SER A 111 -17.85 2.14 18.18
N VAL A 112 -17.46 3.42 18.12
CA VAL A 112 -16.33 3.95 18.89
C VAL A 112 -16.82 4.82 20.04
N LEU A 113 -16.18 4.68 21.20
CA LEU A 113 -16.47 5.47 22.38
C LEU A 113 -15.90 6.88 22.20
N MET A 114 -16.77 7.89 22.30
CA MET A 114 -16.39 9.30 22.24
C MET A 114 -16.01 9.82 23.64
N PRO A 115 -15.24 10.93 23.74
CA PRO A 115 -14.82 11.48 25.04
C PRO A 115 -15.99 11.88 25.97
N ASN A 116 -17.16 12.17 25.40
CA ASN A 116 -18.38 12.49 26.14
C ASN A 116 -19.19 11.26 26.59
N GLY A 117 -18.64 10.05 26.44
CA GLY A 117 -19.29 8.79 26.81
C GLY A 117 -20.31 8.27 25.80
N ARG A 118 -20.58 8.99 24.70
CA ARG A 118 -21.48 8.52 23.64
C ARG A 118 -20.79 7.54 22.70
N GLN A 119 -21.57 6.69 22.06
CA GLN A 119 -21.09 5.81 21.00
C GLN A 119 -21.26 6.49 19.63
N LEU A 120 -20.21 6.52 18.83
CA LEU A 120 -20.24 6.93 17.42
C LEU A 120 -20.25 5.65 16.56
N PRO A 121 -21.31 5.39 15.77
CA PRO A 121 -21.36 4.22 14.91
C PRO A 121 -20.21 4.18 13.89
N LEU A 122 -19.73 2.97 13.60
CA LEU A 122 -18.83 2.71 12.47
C LEU A 122 -19.68 2.30 11.27
N ASP A 123 -19.97 3.26 10.40
CA ASP A 123 -20.80 3.05 9.21
C ASP A 123 -19.99 2.61 7.99
N GLU A 124 -20.72 2.13 6.96
CA GLU A 124 -20.15 1.60 5.73
C GLU A 124 -19.23 2.59 4.98
N GLU A 125 -19.49 3.89 5.08
CA GLU A 125 -18.82 4.93 4.29
C GLU A 125 -17.58 5.48 5.01
N THR A 126 -17.69 5.74 6.32
CA THR A 126 -16.68 6.46 7.10
C THR A 126 -16.01 5.61 8.17
N GLY A 127 -16.56 4.44 8.49
CA GLY A 127 -16.08 3.64 9.62
C GLY A 127 -14.61 3.20 9.49
N ILE A 128 -14.17 2.82 8.28
CA ILE A 128 -12.75 2.47 8.06
C ILE A 128 -11.82 3.69 8.19
N ASP A 129 -12.27 4.87 7.79
CA ASP A 129 -11.51 6.11 7.91
C ASP A 129 -11.39 6.55 9.38
N ILE A 130 -12.48 6.43 10.14
CA ILE A 130 -12.48 6.66 11.59
C ILE A 130 -11.50 5.70 12.28
N LEU A 131 -11.58 4.40 11.97
CA LEU A 131 -10.66 3.40 12.52
C LEU A 131 -9.21 3.70 12.14
N GLY A 132 -8.93 4.11 10.90
CA GLY A 132 -7.58 4.44 10.46
C GLY A 132 -6.94 5.57 11.27
N ASN A 133 -7.72 6.62 11.55
CA ASN A 133 -7.26 7.74 12.38
C ASN A 133 -7.09 7.38 13.86
N LEU A 134 -7.91 6.46 14.37
CA LEU A 134 -7.77 5.94 15.74
C LEU A 134 -6.55 5.04 15.87
N MET A 135 -6.32 4.16 14.89
CA MET A 135 -5.29 3.13 14.89
C MET A 135 -3.88 3.69 14.78
N GLU A 136 -3.65 4.64 13.86
CA GLU A 136 -2.31 5.14 13.52
C GLU A 136 -1.52 5.58 14.75
N SER A 137 -1.96 6.49 15.63
CA SER A 137 -3.12 7.38 15.58
C SER A 137 -2.74 8.74 14.99
N SER A 138 -3.73 9.53 14.55
CA SER A 138 -3.53 10.90 14.09
C SER A 138 -4.14 11.94 15.03
N VAL A 139 -3.73 13.21 14.91
CA VAL A 139 -4.31 14.33 15.70
C VAL A 139 -5.82 14.52 15.47
N ILE A 140 -6.36 13.94 14.40
CA ILE A 140 -7.79 13.97 14.08
C ILE A 140 -8.57 12.75 14.59
N SER A 141 -7.89 11.85 15.33
CA SER A 141 -8.49 10.76 16.10
C SER A 141 -9.67 11.24 16.96
N ARG A 142 -10.76 10.47 16.97
CA ARG A 142 -12.00 10.85 17.68
C ARG A 142 -11.89 10.74 19.20
N ASN A 143 -10.96 9.92 19.70
CA ASN A 143 -10.74 9.73 21.13
C ASN A 143 -9.33 9.14 21.40
N ARG A 144 -8.28 9.92 21.13
CA ARG A 144 -6.86 9.51 21.26
C ARG A 144 -6.50 9.08 22.68
N SER A 145 -7.09 9.67 23.72
CA SER A 145 -6.83 9.28 25.12
C SER A 145 -7.35 7.88 25.45
N TYR A 146 -8.44 7.43 24.81
CA TYR A 146 -9.00 6.10 25.03
C TYR A 146 -8.41 5.05 24.08
N TYR A 147 -8.31 5.33 22.79
CA TYR A 147 -7.80 4.35 21.82
C TYR A 147 -6.27 4.35 21.68
N GLY A 148 -5.60 5.36 22.24
CA GLY A 148 -4.15 5.43 22.29
C GLY A 148 -3.51 5.81 20.95
N ASP A 149 -2.25 5.41 20.82
CA ASP A 149 -1.40 5.63 19.64
C ASP A 149 -0.81 4.30 19.15
N TYR A 150 -1.70 3.32 18.97
CA TYR A 150 -1.34 1.90 18.97
C TYR A 150 -0.36 1.49 17.87
N HIS A 151 -0.61 1.84 16.59
CA HIS A 151 0.31 1.52 15.49
C HIS A 151 1.70 2.15 15.69
N ASN A 152 1.74 3.45 16.01
CA ASN A 152 2.97 4.22 16.20
C ASN A 152 3.78 3.71 17.41
N MET A 153 3.11 3.42 18.53
CA MET A 153 3.79 2.88 19.72
C MET A 153 4.32 1.46 19.51
N GLY A 154 3.70 0.66 18.63
CA GLY A 154 4.30 -0.59 18.18
C GLY A 154 5.65 -0.38 17.46
N HIS A 155 5.74 0.63 16.59
CA HIS A 155 7.01 1.03 15.97
C HIS A 155 8.06 1.42 17.01
N VAL A 156 7.67 2.24 18.00
CA VAL A 156 8.55 2.70 19.09
C VAL A 156 9.04 1.55 19.97
N CYS A 157 8.14 0.67 20.43
CA CYS A 157 8.50 -0.46 21.29
C CYS A 157 9.46 -1.42 20.58
N ILE A 158 9.28 -1.64 19.28
CA ILE A 158 10.18 -2.48 18.48
C ILE A 158 11.53 -1.78 18.28
N SER A 159 11.53 -0.48 17.95
CA SER A 159 12.74 0.26 17.59
C SER A 159 13.69 0.45 18.77
N TYR A 160 13.17 0.63 19.99
CA TYR A 160 13.95 0.77 21.22
C TYR A 160 14.13 -0.52 22.00
N SER A 161 13.73 -1.67 21.45
CA SER A 161 13.82 -2.96 22.16
C SER A 161 15.23 -3.36 22.64
N HIS A 162 16.28 -2.74 22.08
CA HIS A 162 17.67 -2.94 22.48
C HIS A 162 18.13 -2.01 23.62
N ASP A 163 17.46 -0.87 23.85
CA ASP A 163 17.77 0.11 24.90
C ASP A 163 16.48 0.83 25.37
N PRO A 164 15.56 0.12 26.04
CA PRO A 164 14.22 0.62 26.31
C PRO A 164 14.16 1.74 27.38
N ASP A 165 15.21 1.90 28.18
CA ASP A 165 15.26 2.88 29.27
C ASP A 165 16.44 3.87 29.15
N HIS A 166 17.07 3.91 27.98
CA HIS A 166 18.15 4.84 27.64
C HIS A 166 19.44 4.67 28.46
N ARG A 167 19.60 3.58 29.21
CA ARG A 167 20.81 3.33 30.01
C ARG A 167 22.07 3.15 29.14
N HIS A 168 21.90 2.76 27.88
CA HIS A 168 22.99 2.54 26.93
C HIS A 168 23.22 3.72 25.96
N LEU A 169 22.43 4.79 26.08
CA LEU A 169 22.54 5.99 25.23
C LEU A 169 22.35 5.70 23.73
N GLU A 170 21.59 4.66 23.39
CA GLU A 170 21.35 4.24 22.01
C GLU A 170 20.14 4.98 21.40
N GLN A 171 20.16 5.11 20.07
CA GLN A 171 19.03 5.64 19.28
C GLN A 171 18.04 4.54 18.93
N PHE A 172 16.89 4.89 18.35
CA PHE A 172 15.99 3.91 17.76
C PHE A 172 16.66 3.14 16.60
N GLY A 173 16.30 1.86 16.45
CA GLY A 173 16.58 1.10 15.23
C GLY A 173 15.69 1.53 14.05
N VAL A 174 15.84 0.89 12.89
CA VAL A 174 15.14 1.31 11.65
C VAL A 174 13.62 1.36 11.74
N MET A 175 13.00 0.61 12.66
CA MET A 175 11.55 0.70 12.90
C MET A 175 11.10 2.06 13.43
N GLY A 176 12.00 2.89 13.96
CA GLY A 176 11.68 4.22 14.48
C GLY A 176 11.57 5.33 13.43
N ASP A 177 11.91 5.05 12.16
CA ASP A 177 11.85 6.04 11.08
C ASP A 177 11.15 5.47 9.85
N SER A 178 10.11 6.16 9.39
CA SER A 178 9.33 5.81 8.20
C SER A 178 10.16 5.60 6.92
N ALA A 179 11.28 6.29 6.74
CA ALA A 179 12.16 6.15 5.58
C ALA A 179 13.00 4.86 5.61
N THR A 180 13.08 4.19 6.77
CA THR A 180 13.90 3.00 6.96
C THR A 180 13.13 1.76 7.45
N ALA A 181 11.95 1.93 8.03
CA ALA A 181 11.18 0.86 8.67
C ALA A 181 10.87 -0.32 7.74
N MET A 182 10.50 -0.07 6.48
CA MET A 182 10.20 -1.13 5.49
C MET A 182 11.40 -2.03 5.17
N ARG A 183 12.62 -1.70 5.61
CA ARG A 183 13.78 -2.58 5.45
C ARG A 183 13.80 -3.75 6.43
N ASP A 184 13.10 -3.62 7.57
CA ASP A 184 13.09 -4.61 8.63
C ASP A 184 11.98 -5.65 8.42
N PRO A 185 12.26 -6.97 8.43
CA PRO A 185 11.24 -8.01 8.34
C PRO A 185 10.10 -7.88 9.36
N VAL A 186 10.34 -7.31 10.54
CA VAL A 186 9.30 -7.14 11.57
C VAL A 186 8.28 -6.07 11.19
N PHE A 187 8.62 -5.12 10.30
CA PHE A 187 7.66 -4.14 9.77
C PHE A 187 6.43 -4.86 9.22
N TYR A 188 6.67 -5.86 8.38
CA TYR A 188 5.60 -6.62 7.74
C TYR A 188 4.82 -7.48 8.74
N ARG A 189 5.47 -7.98 9.80
CA ARG A 189 4.79 -8.74 10.86
C ARG A 189 3.87 -7.83 11.70
N TRP A 190 4.32 -6.62 12.00
CA TRP A 190 3.54 -5.62 12.72
C TRP A 190 2.36 -5.14 11.88
N HIS A 191 2.61 -4.74 10.64
CA HIS A 191 1.58 -4.26 9.73
C HIS A 191 0.57 -5.35 9.34
N ALA A 192 0.97 -6.63 9.28
CA ALA A 192 0.01 -7.73 9.13
C ALA A 192 -0.93 -7.89 10.35
N HIS A 193 -0.45 -7.60 11.56
CA HIS A 193 -1.31 -7.58 12.76
C HIS A 193 -2.27 -6.40 12.72
N ILE A 194 -1.80 -5.22 12.32
CA ILE A 194 -2.65 -4.03 12.14
C ILE A 194 -3.71 -4.26 11.05
N ASP A 195 -3.32 -4.81 9.91
CA ASP A 195 -4.23 -5.18 8.81
C ASP A 195 -5.31 -6.15 9.28
N ASP A 196 -4.94 -7.19 10.04
CA ASP A 196 -5.92 -8.15 10.57
C ASP A 196 -7.01 -7.48 11.42
N ILE A 197 -6.66 -6.47 12.24
CA ILE A 197 -7.67 -5.72 13.03
C ILE A 197 -8.62 -4.94 12.09
N PHE A 198 -8.10 -4.28 11.05
CA PHE A 198 -8.96 -3.61 10.06
C PHE A 198 -9.84 -4.60 9.30
N VAL A 199 -9.31 -5.79 9.00
CA VAL A 199 -10.04 -6.85 8.32
C VAL A 199 -11.19 -7.38 9.19
N GLU A 200 -11.05 -7.44 10.52
CA GLU A 200 -12.18 -7.78 11.41
C GLU A 200 -13.34 -6.79 11.26
N TYR A 201 -13.07 -5.50 11.08
CA TYR A 201 -14.11 -4.54 10.74
C TYR A 201 -14.70 -4.79 9.33
N LYS A 202 -13.84 -4.95 8.32
CA LYS A 202 -14.28 -5.17 6.94
C LYS A 202 -15.14 -6.43 6.77
N LYS A 203 -14.93 -7.47 7.59
CA LYS A 203 -15.75 -8.69 7.63
C LYS A 203 -17.19 -8.45 8.08
N LYS A 204 -17.44 -7.38 8.85
CA LYS A 204 -18.77 -7.03 9.36
C LYS A 204 -19.58 -6.21 8.37
N LEU A 205 -18.95 -5.68 7.32
CA LEU A 205 -19.65 -4.96 6.26
C LEU A 205 -20.47 -5.93 5.42
N THR A 206 -21.67 -5.51 5.06
CA THR A 206 -22.53 -6.27 4.13
C THR A 206 -21.76 -6.49 2.82
N PRO A 207 -21.71 -7.74 2.30
CA PRO A 207 -21.16 -8.04 0.99
C PRO A 207 -21.78 -7.15 -0.08
N TYR A 208 -21.01 -6.80 -1.11
CA TYR A 208 -21.54 -6.00 -2.21
C TYR A 208 -22.60 -6.79 -2.98
N GLY A 209 -23.79 -6.19 -3.13
CA GLY A 209 -24.86 -6.71 -3.97
C GLY A 209 -24.65 -6.39 -5.46
N PRO A 210 -25.45 -6.99 -6.35
CA PRO A 210 -25.42 -6.68 -7.79
C PRO A 210 -25.66 -5.19 -8.09
N ASP A 211 -26.41 -4.48 -7.25
CA ASP A 211 -26.63 -3.04 -7.34
C ASP A 211 -25.34 -2.21 -7.23
N LYS A 212 -24.34 -2.72 -6.49
CA LYS A 212 -23.03 -2.08 -6.34
C LYS A 212 -21.98 -2.63 -7.29
N LEU A 213 -22.11 -3.90 -7.72
CA LEU A 213 -21.11 -4.59 -8.54
C LEU A 213 -21.39 -4.54 -10.04
N ASP A 214 -22.65 -4.70 -10.45
CA ASP A 214 -23.00 -4.78 -11.86
C ASP A 214 -22.92 -3.40 -12.53
N PHE A 215 -22.68 -3.41 -13.84
CA PHE A 215 -22.82 -2.24 -14.69
C PHE A 215 -23.74 -2.61 -15.85
N PRO A 216 -25.08 -2.48 -15.67
CA PRO A 216 -26.05 -2.95 -16.64
C PRO A 216 -25.79 -2.44 -18.05
N GLY A 217 -25.80 -3.36 -19.01
CA GLY A 217 -25.52 -3.08 -20.42
C GLY A 217 -24.04 -3.15 -20.79
N VAL A 218 -23.12 -3.20 -19.83
CA VAL A 218 -21.67 -3.37 -20.07
C VAL A 218 -21.26 -4.81 -19.77
N ARG A 219 -20.67 -5.47 -20.78
CA ARG A 219 -20.09 -6.81 -20.63
C ARG A 219 -18.61 -6.78 -20.95
N VAL A 220 -17.78 -7.27 -20.05
CA VAL A 220 -16.36 -7.47 -20.33
C VAL A 220 -16.17 -8.89 -20.86
N SER A 221 -15.67 -9.00 -22.08
CA SER A 221 -15.47 -10.29 -22.75
C SER A 221 -14.12 -10.90 -22.40
N SER A 222 -13.07 -10.08 -22.26
CA SER A 222 -11.74 -10.55 -21.88
C SER A 222 -10.81 -9.42 -21.42
N ILE A 223 -9.76 -9.80 -20.70
CA ILE A 223 -8.54 -9.03 -20.51
C ILE A 223 -7.35 -9.88 -20.94
N SER A 224 -6.35 -9.26 -21.56
CA SER A 224 -5.06 -9.88 -21.86
C SER A 224 -3.91 -8.88 -21.73
N ILE A 225 -2.70 -9.41 -21.62
CA ILE A 225 -1.47 -8.63 -21.64
C ILE A 225 -0.75 -8.86 -22.97
N GLU A 226 -0.36 -7.78 -23.64
CA GLU A 226 0.48 -7.79 -24.84
C GLU A 226 1.78 -7.04 -24.58
N GLY A 227 2.92 -7.70 -24.79
CA GLY A 227 4.23 -7.08 -24.61
C GLY A 227 5.37 -8.03 -25.02
N PRO A 228 6.63 -7.60 -24.83
CA PRO A 228 7.80 -8.39 -25.24
C PRO A 228 7.96 -9.71 -24.46
N GLY A 229 7.31 -9.85 -23.30
CA GLY A 229 7.26 -11.09 -22.52
C GLY A 229 6.37 -12.18 -23.12
N GLY A 230 5.66 -11.90 -24.22
CA GLY A 230 4.64 -12.79 -24.80
C GLY A 230 3.23 -12.45 -24.32
N ARG A 231 2.23 -13.09 -24.93
CA ARG A 231 0.82 -12.91 -24.55
C ARG A 231 0.58 -13.47 -23.14
N ASP A 232 -0.10 -12.70 -22.30
CA ASP A 232 -0.45 -13.07 -20.91
C ASP A 232 0.77 -13.46 -20.05
N SER A 233 1.94 -12.92 -20.39
CA SER A 233 3.21 -13.19 -19.71
C SER A 233 3.93 -11.88 -19.40
N ILE A 234 4.31 -11.71 -18.14
CA ILE A 234 5.08 -10.58 -17.65
C ILE A 234 6.53 -11.02 -17.46
N SER A 235 7.47 -10.28 -18.04
CA SER A 235 8.91 -10.55 -17.93
C SER A 235 9.54 -9.59 -16.92
N THR A 236 10.08 -10.13 -15.84
CA THR A 236 10.80 -9.40 -14.80
C THR A 236 12.29 -9.75 -14.85
N LEU A 237 13.15 -8.83 -14.43
CA LEU A 237 14.60 -8.99 -14.43
C LEU A 237 15.25 -8.00 -13.47
N TRP A 238 16.58 -8.02 -13.36
CA TRP A 238 17.34 -7.01 -12.64
C TRP A 238 17.70 -5.82 -13.54
N GLU A 239 17.56 -4.60 -13.04
CA GLU A 239 18.08 -3.39 -13.70
C GLU A 239 19.12 -2.72 -12.83
N GLN A 240 20.24 -2.35 -13.45
CA GLN A 240 21.26 -1.50 -12.86
C GLN A 240 21.02 -0.05 -13.25
N SER A 241 20.85 0.78 -12.24
CA SER A 241 20.62 2.21 -12.41
C SER A 241 21.62 3.03 -11.60
N THR A 242 21.70 4.32 -11.91
CA THR A 242 22.54 5.28 -11.20
C THR A 242 21.68 6.34 -10.52
N VAL A 243 22.20 6.88 -9.42
CA VAL A 243 21.66 8.05 -8.72
C VAL A 243 22.82 8.93 -8.27
N ASP A 244 22.67 10.24 -8.41
CA ASP A 244 23.66 11.20 -7.91
C ASP A 244 23.42 11.48 -6.43
N LEU A 245 24.41 11.17 -5.60
CA LEU A 245 24.39 11.37 -4.16
C LEU A 245 25.11 12.65 -3.73
N GLY A 246 25.73 13.39 -4.66
CA GLY A 246 26.60 14.53 -4.35
C GLY A 246 25.92 15.62 -3.52
N ARG A 247 24.60 15.79 -3.62
CA ARG A 247 23.84 16.75 -2.81
C ARG A 247 23.73 16.36 -1.33
N GLY A 248 23.68 15.07 -1.02
CA GLY A 248 23.50 14.56 0.34
C GLY A 248 24.79 14.19 1.06
N LEU A 249 25.95 14.51 0.47
CA LEU A 249 27.26 14.25 1.03
C LEU A 249 27.88 15.56 1.53
N ASP A 250 27.88 15.74 2.84
CA ASP A 250 28.45 16.92 3.46
C ASP A 250 29.99 16.84 3.46
N PHE A 251 30.64 18.01 3.36
CA PHE A 251 32.09 18.15 3.43
C PHE A 251 32.91 17.40 2.35
N THR A 252 32.28 16.97 1.26
CA THR A 252 32.97 16.43 0.07
C THR A 252 33.21 17.49 -1.01
N PRO A 253 34.24 17.34 -1.87
CA PRO A 253 34.42 18.21 -3.02
C PRO A 253 33.16 18.29 -3.90
N ARG A 254 32.91 19.47 -4.49
CA ARG A 254 31.80 19.66 -5.43
C ARG A 254 31.98 18.77 -6.66
N GLY A 255 30.90 18.17 -7.12
CA GLY A 255 30.87 17.31 -8.29
C GLY A 255 29.76 16.28 -8.20
N SER A 256 29.50 15.59 -9.31
CA SER A 256 28.56 14.46 -9.34
C SER A 256 29.18 13.26 -8.64
N VAL A 257 28.43 12.63 -7.73
CA VAL A 257 28.84 11.41 -7.02
C VAL A 257 27.83 10.33 -7.33
N LEU A 258 28.04 9.62 -8.44
CA LEU A 258 27.11 8.59 -8.90
C LEU A 258 27.29 7.29 -8.10
N ALA A 259 26.23 6.82 -7.48
CA ALA A 259 26.12 5.47 -6.96
C ALA A 259 25.36 4.59 -7.95
N LYS A 260 25.86 3.36 -8.15
CA LYS A 260 25.22 2.34 -8.96
C LYS A 260 24.54 1.32 -8.06
N PHE A 261 23.28 1.01 -8.33
CA PHE A 261 22.50 0.04 -7.57
C PHE A 261 21.68 -0.85 -8.50
N THR A 262 21.33 -2.04 -8.00
CA THR A 262 20.51 -3.01 -8.71
C THR A 262 19.14 -3.11 -8.06
N HIS A 263 18.08 -3.08 -8.86
CA HIS A 263 16.70 -3.21 -8.41
C HIS A 263 15.89 -4.10 -9.34
N LEU A 264 14.75 -4.60 -8.85
CA LEU A 264 13.79 -5.32 -9.69
C LEU A 264 13.27 -4.39 -10.80
N GLN A 265 12.95 -4.98 -11.95
CA GLN A 265 12.36 -4.29 -13.08
C GLN A 265 11.47 -5.24 -13.89
N HIS A 266 10.54 -4.69 -14.65
CA HIS A 266 9.74 -5.43 -15.63
C HIS A 266 9.82 -4.81 -17.02
N GLN A 267 9.50 -5.60 -18.04
CA GLN A 267 9.30 -5.08 -19.40
C GLN A 267 7.97 -4.31 -19.47
N ASN A 268 7.93 -3.24 -20.27
CA ASN A 268 6.70 -2.51 -20.55
C ASN A 268 5.74 -3.38 -21.34
N PHE A 269 4.44 -3.21 -21.11
CA PHE A 269 3.39 -3.97 -21.78
C PHE A 269 2.12 -3.12 -21.92
N ASN A 270 1.12 -3.66 -22.60
CA ASN A 270 -0.22 -3.09 -22.71
C ASN A 270 -1.26 -4.08 -22.21
N TYR A 271 -2.24 -3.60 -21.45
CA TYR A 271 -3.50 -4.31 -21.27
C TYR A 271 -4.34 -4.14 -22.54
N VAL A 272 -5.01 -5.21 -22.93
CA VAL A 272 -6.05 -5.21 -23.97
C VAL A 272 -7.32 -5.76 -23.36
N ILE A 273 -8.36 -4.95 -23.31
CA ILE A 273 -9.63 -5.28 -22.66
C ILE A 273 -10.73 -5.15 -23.70
N GLU A 274 -11.48 -6.23 -23.90
CA GLU A 274 -12.61 -6.26 -24.82
C GLU A 274 -13.92 -6.05 -24.05
N VAL A 275 -14.63 -4.98 -24.37
CA VAL A 275 -15.85 -4.56 -23.67
C VAL A 275 -16.98 -4.33 -24.67
N ASN A 276 -18.13 -4.95 -24.45
CA ASN A 276 -19.33 -4.72 -25.26
C ASN A 276 -20.34 -3.86 -24.47
N ASN A 277 -20.74 -2.74 -25.05
CA ASN A 277 -21.77 -1.86 -24.51
C ASN A 277 -23.08 -2.04 -25.32
N THR A 278 -24.06 -2.68 -24.68
CA THR A 278 -25.37 -3.02 -25.26
C THR A 278 -26.48 -2.01 -24.92
N SER A 279 -26.16 -0.91 -24.24
CA SER A 279 -27.16 0.09 -23.81
C SER A 279 -27.71 0.97 -24.96
N GLY A 280 -27.08 0.94 -26.14
CA GLY A 280 -27.42 1.81 -27.27
C GLY A 280 -26.96 3.27 -27.10
N GLN A 281 -26.34 3.63 -25.97
CA GLN A 281 -25.82 4.97 -25.69
C GLN A 281 -24.34 4.91 -25.26
N SER A 282 -23.63 6.02 -25.43
CA SER A 282 -22.26 6.12 -24.91
C SER A 282 -22.28 6.16 -23.39
N LEU A 283 -21.47 5.30 -22.76
CA LEU A 283 -21.32 5.21 -21.31
C LEU A 283 -19.90 5.60 -20.90
N MET A 284 -19.73 5.94 -19.61
CA MET A 284 -18.42 6.11 -18.99
C MET A 284 -18.23 5.00 -17.96
N GLY A 285 -17.14 4.26 -18.06
CA GLY A 285 -16.75 3.23 -17.09
C GLY A 285 -15.49 3.61 -16.33
N THR A 286 -15.37 3.13 -15.11
CA THR A 286 -14.09 3.10 -14.38
C THR A 286 -13.52 1.70 -14.51
N VAL A 287 -12.40 1.57 -15.21
CA VAL A 287 -11.66 0.32 -15.35
C VAL A 287 -10.79 0.14 -14.11
N ARG A 288 -10.89 -1.02 -13.45
CA ARG A 288 -10.13 -1.39 -12.26
C ARG A 288 -9.40 -2.69 -12.52
N ILE A 289 -8.08 -2.71 -12.38
CA ILE A 289 -7.22 -3.86 -12.70
C ILE A 289 -6.49 -4.31 -11.45
N PHE A 290 -6.59 -5.60 -11.14
CA PHE A 290 -5.93 -6.25 -10.01
C PHE A 290 -5.21 -7.51 -10.45
N ILE A 291 -4.25 -7.97 -9.63
CA ILE A 291 -3.59 -9.26 -9.81
C ILE A 291 -3.43 -9.98 -8.48
N ALA A 292 -3.56 -11.30 -8.48
CA ALA A 292 -3.32 -12.15 -7.30
C ALA A 292 -2.66 -13.48 -7.69
N PRO A 293 -1.96 -14.15 -6.76
CA PRO A 293 -1.54 -15.53 -6.92
C PRO A 293 -2.75 -16.46 -7.07
N THR A 294 -2.55 -17.57 -7.76
CA THR A 294 -3.58 -18.61 -7.96
C THR A 294 -3.49 -19.73 -6.92
N ALA A 295 -2.30 -19.98 -6.40
CA ALA A 295 -2.01 -21.04 -5.44
C ALA A 295 -1.35 -20.50 -4.18
N ASP A 296 -1.51 -21.23 -3.08
CA ASP A 296 -0.86 -20.98 -1.79
C ASP A 296 0.59 -21.48 -1.78
N GLU A 297 1.23 -21.42 -0.62
CA GLU A 297 2.65 -21.75 -0.44
C GLU A 297 2.95 -23.25 -0.58
N SER A 298 1.91 -24.09 -0.51
CA SER A 298 1.96 -25.53 -0.75
C SER A 298 1.59 -25.92 -2.19
N GLY A 299 1.29 -24.94 -3.04
CA GLY A 299 0.86 -25.14 -4.42
C GLY A 299 -0.62 -25.51 -4.57
N GLN A 300 -1.43 -25.41 -3.51
CA GLN A 300 -2.86 -25.67 -3.58
C GLN A 300 -3.62 -24.41 -4.03
N PRO A 301 -4.74 -24.53 -4.78
CA PRO A 301 -5.55 -23.39 -5.16
C PRO A 301 -6.00 -22.55 -3.96
N LEU A 302 -5.85 -21.23 -4.05
CA LEU A 302 -6.30 -20.32 -2.99
C LEU A 302 -7.83 -20.25 -2.95
N ALA A 303 -8.39 -20.40 -1.74
CA ALA A 303 -9.78 -20.04 -1.50
C ALA A 303 -10.00 -18.54 -1.80
N PHE A 304 -11.16 -18.20 -2.38
CA PHE A 304 -11.41 -16.82 -2.83
C PHE A 304 -11.29 -15.76 -1.71
N ASP A 305 -11.77 -16.05 -0.50
CA ASP A 305 -11.65 -15.10 0.64
C ASP A 305 -10.18 -14.83 1.04
N VAL A 306 -9.29 -15.79 0.79
CA VAL A 306 -7.84 -15.59 0.97
C VAL A 306 -7.27 -14.84 -0.22
N GLN A 307 -7.62 -15.24 -1.45
CA GLN A 307 -7.13 -14.64 -2.69
C GLN A 307 -7.48 -13.16 -2.79
N ARG A 308 -8.69 -12.74 -2.41
CA ARG A 308 -9.11 -11.33 -2.43
C ARG A 308 -8.23 -10.43 -1.56
N ARG A 309 -7.68 -10.96 -0.44
CA ARG A 309 -6.75 -10.21 0.42
C ARG A 309 -5.36 -10.05 -0.20
N LEU A 310 -5.05 -10.85 -1.23
CA LEU A 310 -3.81 -10.81 -2.00
C LEU A 310 -4.00 -10.10 -3.35
N MET A 311 -5.17 -9.50 -3.62
CA MET A 311 -5.41 -8.69 -4.81
C MET A 311 -4.63 -7.39 -4.71
N ILE A 312 -3.62 -7.28 -5.56
CA ILE A 312 -2.76 -6.12 -5.71
C ILE A 312 -3.37 -5.23 -6.80
N GLU A 313 -3.65 -3.97 -6.48
CA GLU A 313 -4.10 -2.99 -7.46
C GLU A 313 -2.97 -2.68 -8.45
N LEU A 314 -3.29 -2.74 -9.75
CA LEU A 314 -2.35 -2.44 -10.83
C LEU A 314 -2.72 -1.15 -11.56
N ASP A 315 -4.02 -0.85 -11.74
CA ASP A 315 -4.46 0.38 -12.35
C ASP A 315 -5.95 0.66 -12.09
N LYS A 316 -6.31 1.94 -12.21
CA LYS A 316 -7.66 2.49 -12.13
C LYS A 316 -7.76 3.74 -13.01
N PHE A 317 -8.66 3.72 -14.00
CA PHE A 317 -8.81 4.83 -14.93
C PHE A 317 -10.22 4.93 -15.52
N SER A 318 -10.63 6.13 -15.91
CA SER A 318 -11.91 6.36 -16.60
C SER A 318 -11.79 6.08 -18.10
N GLN A 319 -12.83 5.48 -18.67
CA GLN A 319 -12.85 5.07 -20.06
C GLN A 319 -14.23 5.33 -20.69
N PRO A 320 -14.32 6.14 -21.76
CA PRO A 320 -15.54 6.22 -22.56
C PRO A 320 -15.77 4.92 -23.34
N LEU A 321 -17.01 4.44 -23.33
CA LEU A 321 -17.47 3.21 -23.99
C LEU A 321 -18.57 3.54 -24.99
N LYS A 322 -18.27 3.42 -26.28
CA LYS A 322 -19.25 3.63 -27.36
C LYS A 322 -20.23 2.46 -27.42
N PRO A 323 -21.45 2.62 -27.95
CA PRO A 323 -22.33 1.48 -28.23
C PRO A 323 -21.64 0.41 -29.09
N GLY A 324 -21.84 -0.85 -28.76
CA GLY A 324 -21.20 -2.01 -29.39
C GLY A 324 -19.86 -2.41 -28.77
N ASN A 325 -19.02 -3.08 -29.57
CA ASN A 325 -17.72 -3.59 -29.11
C ASN A 325 -16.67 -2.47 -29.04
N ASN A 326 -15.91 -2.46 -27.95
CA ASN A 326 -14.80 -1.55 -27.67
C ASN A 326 -13.57 -2.38 -27.30
N THR A 327 -12.43 -2.05 -27.92
CA THR A 327 -11.12 -2.58 -27.54
C THR A 327 -10.36 -1.48 -26.81
N VAL A 328 -10.18 -1.63 -25.50
CA VAL A 328 -9.46 -0.67 -24.65
C VAL A 328 -8.01 -1.11 -24.54
N ARG A 329 -7.07 -0.23 -24.92
CA ARG A 329 -5.63 -0.46 -24.81
C ARG A 329 -5.04 0.49 -23.78
N ARG A 330 -4.36 -0.05 -22.76
CA ARG A 330 -3.80 0.73 -21.64
C ARG A 330 -2.34 0.37 -21.43
N ARG A 331 -1.44 1.34 -21.50
CA ARG A 331 0.00 1.12 -21.30
C ARG A 331 0.30 0.89 -19.82
N SER A 332 1.26 0.03 -19.51
CA SER A 332 1.75 -0.16 -18.14
C SER A 332 2.24 1.15 -17.53
N LEU A 333 2.95 1.96 -18.31
CA LEU A 333 3.53 3.26 -17.93
C LEU A 333 2.50 4.29 -17.44
N ASP A 334 1.22 4.12 -17.78
CA ASP A 334 0.17 5.06 -17.38
C ASP A 334 -0.50 4.68 -16.04
N SER A 335 0.00 3.63 -15.36
CA SER A 335 -0.59 3.12 -14.11
C SER A 335 -0.79 4.23 -13.08
N SER A 336 -2.03 4.35 -12.62
CA SER A 336 -2.47 5.22 -11.51
C SER A 336 -1.97 4.78 -10.13
N VAL A 337 -1.21 3.70 -10.03
CA VAL A 337 -0.56 3.22 -8.80
C VAL A 337 0.87 3.76 -8.69
N THR A 338 1.53 3.98 -9.82
CA THR A 338 2.98 4.16 -9.87
C THR A 338 3.44 5.55 -10.26
N ILE A 339 4.67 5.89 -9.87
CA ILE A 339 5.43 7.02 -10.40
C ILE A 339 6.66 6.53 -11.18
N PRO A 340 7.08 7.27 -12.22
CA PRO A 340 8.22 6.85 -13.03
C PRO A 340 9.55 7.00 -12.28
N TYR A 341 10.60 6.33 -12.79
CA TYR A 341 11.92 6.27 -12.14
C TYR A 341 12.48 7.66 -11.83
N GLU A 342 12.43 8.55 -12.82
CA GLU A 342 12.92 9.92 -12.73
C GLU A 342 12.17 10.74 -11.68
N ARG A 343 10.98 10.34 -11.24
CA ARG A 343 10.26 11.04 -10.16
C ARG A 343 10.76 10.62 -8.78
N THR A 344 11.13 9.35 -8.62
CA THR A 344 11.71 8.81 -7.38
C THR A 344 13.17 9.26 -7.21
N PHE A 345 13.97 9.13 -8.26
CA PHE A 345 15.41 9.39 -8.25
C PHE A 345 15.80 10.70 -8.95
N ARG A 346 14.88 11.69 -9.01
CA ARG A 346 15.16 13.02 -9.57
C ARG A 346 16.29 13.72 -8.82
N ASP A 347 16.98 14.57 -9.56
CA ASP A 347 17.84 15.57 -8.97
C ASP A 347 17.03 16.55 -8.11
N GLN A 348 17.51 16.77 -6.89
CA GLN A 348 16.91 17.63 -5.88
C GLN A 348 17.53 19.04 -5.89
N SER A 349 18.55 19.30 -6.74
CA SER A 349 19.19 20.60 -6.90
C SER A 349 18.21 21.70 -7.32
N ALA A 350 17.22 21.34 -8.14
CA ALA A 350 16.17 22.22 -8.65
C ALA A 350 14.88 22.20 -7.80
N ARG A 351 14.90 21.64 -6.57
CA ARG A 351 13.73 21.65 -5.68
C ARG A 351 13.32 23.10 -5.40
N PRO A 352 12.10 23.52 -5.78
CA PRO A 352 11.68 24.91 -5.68
C PRO A 352 11.28 25.27 -4.24
N GLY A 353 11.64 26.50 -3.83
CA GLY A 353 11.27 27.07 -2.54
C GLY A 353 11.97 26.44 -1.33
N ASP A 354 11.82 27.09 -0.18
CA ASP A 354 12.34 26.60 1.09
C ASP A 354 11.44 25.48 1.66
N PRO A 355 11.98 24.59 2.51
CA PRO A 355 11.17 23.57 3.19
C PRO A 355 9.95 24.16 3.88
N GLY A 356 8.76 23.60 3.61
CA GLY A 356 7.50 24.04 4.20
C GLY A 356 6.75 25.09 3.37
N THR A 357 7.32 25.59 2.27
CA THR A 357 6.61 26.43 1.30
C THR A 357 5.67 25.59 0.42
N ALA A 358 4.61 26.23 -0.12
CA ALA A 358 3.65 25.55 -1.01
C ALA A 358 4.32 24.94 -2.26
N ALA A 359 5.32 25.62 -2.83
CA ALA A 359 6.08 25.12 -3.98
C ALA A 359 6.91 23.87 -3.62
N SER A 360 7.55 23.86 -2.45
CA SER A 360 8.29 22.68 -1.98
C SER A 360 7.35 21.52 -1.68
N ALA A 361 6.18 21.77 -1.08
CA ALA A 361 5.18 20.76 -0.77
C ALA A 361 4.56 20.14 -2.03
N GLU A 362 4.34 20.94 -3.07
CA GLU A 362 3.94 20.45 -4.40
C GLU A 362 4.97 19.49 -4.97
N PHE A 363 6.22 19.96 -5.00
CA PHE A 363 7.33 19.16 -5.49
C PHE A 363 7.43 17.85 -4.71
N ASP A 364 7.39 17.90 -3.37
CA ASP A 364 7.51 16.73 -2.49
C ASP A 364 6.34 15.75 -2.67
N PHE A 365 5.10 16.24 -2.84
CA PHE A 365 3.93 15.39 -3.08
C PHE A 365 4.10 14.54 -4.34
N CYS A 366 4.71 15.08 -5.39
CA CYS A 366 5.03 14.30 -6.59
C CYS A 366 5.96 13.12 -6.32
N GLY A 367 6.69 13.10 -5.19
CA GLY A 367 7.48 11.94 -4.77
C GLY A 367 6.64 10.80 -4.20
N CYS A 368 5.37 11.03 -3.88
CA CYS A 368 4.45 9.98 -3.45
C CYS A 368 4.01 9.12 -4.64
N GLY A 369 4.18 7.81 -4.51
CA GLY A 369 3.66 6.82 -5.43
C GLY A 369 4.48 5.56 -5.40
N TRP A 370 3.91 4.45 -5.85
CA TRP A 370 4.66 3.20 -5.90
C TRP A 370 5.73 3.27 -7.00
N PRO A 371 6.96 2.80 -6.80
CA PRO A 371 7.96 2.84 -7.86
C PRO A 371 7.52 2.00 -9.06
N HIS A 372 7.57 2.57 -10.28
CA HIS A 372 7.08 1.86 -11.47
C HIS A 372 7.76 0.51 -11.68
N HIS A 373 9.06 0.41 -11.42
CA HIS A 373 9.83 -0.83 -11.54
C HIS A 373 9.40 -1.94 -10.55
N MET A 374 8.52 -1.61 -9.59
CA MET A 374 7.92 -2.53 -8.61
C MET A 374 6.41 -2.77 -8.88
N LEU A 375 5.88 -2.40 -10.06
CA LEU A 375 4.44 -2.54 -10.37
C LEU A 375 3.97 -4.00 -10.20
N PHE A 376 4.78 -4.96 -10.64
CA PHE A 376 4.54 -6.40 -10.50
C PHE A 376 5.46 -7.02 -9.43
N PRO A 377 4.99 -8.11 -8.79
CA PRO A 377 5.88 -8.97 -8.01
C PRO A 377 7.01 -9.53 -8.87
N LYS A 378 8.11 -9.97 -8.24
CA LYS A 378 9.26 -10.56 -8.92
C LYS A 378 8.89 -11.77 -9.78
N GLY A 379 8.00 -12.65 -9.30
CA GLY A 379 7.81 -13.96 -9.90
C GLY A 379 9.00 -14.89 -9.67
N ASN A 380 9.11 -15.96 -10.48
CA ASN A 380 10.21 -16.92 -10.40
C ASN A 380 10.67 -17.38 -11.80
N THR A 381 11.76 -18.13 -11.85
CA THR A 381 12.37 -18.57 -13.11
C THR A 381 11.58 -19.65 -13.84
N GLN A 382 10.66 -20.32 -13.16
CA GLN A 382 9.76 -21.33 -13.74
C GLN A 382 8.47 -20.73 -14.33
N GLY A 383 8.22 -19.45 -14.05
CA GLY A 383 6.95 -18.79 -14.33
C GLY A 383 5.97 -18.93 -13.16
N TYR A 384 5.72 -17.82 -12.48
CA TYR A 384 4.84 -17.79 -11.32
C TYR A 384 3.38 -17.56 -11.74
N PRO A 385 2.44 -18.49 -11.41
CA PRO A 385 1.07 -18.45 -11.91
C PRO A 385 0.19 -17.45 -11.15
N MET A 386 -0.37 -16.50 -11.88
CA MET A 386 -1.18 -15.41 -11.37
C MET A 386 -2.52 -15.34 -12.09
N VAL A 387 -3.48 -14.66 -11.47
CA VAL A 387 -4.73 -14.28 -12.10
C VAL A 387 -4.79 -12.76 -12.23
N LEU A 388 -4.91 -12.28 -13.45
CA LEU A 388 -5.19 -10.89 -13.78
C LEU A 388 -6.71 -10.70 -13.81
N PHE A 389 -7.20 -9.71 -13.08
CA PHE A 389 -8.62 -9.38 -12.97
C PHE A 389 -8.88 -7.98 -13.50
N VAL A 390 -10.02 -7.81 -14.17
CA VAL A 390 -10.56 -6.51 -14.54
C VAL A 390 -12.03 -6.39 -14.18
N MET A 391 -12.41 -5.21 -13.73
CA MET A 391 -13.79 -4.78 -13.56
C MET A 391 -14.00 -3.44 -14.27
N VAL A 392 -15.16 -3.27 -14.90
CA VAL A 392 -15.62 -1.98 -15.41
C VAL A 392 -16.84 -1.54 -14.60
N SER A 393 -16.66 -0.66 -13.62
CA SER A 393 -17.75 -0.11 -12.81
C SER A 393 -18.37 1.14 -13.46
N ASN A 394 -19.59 1.47 -13.09
CA ASN A 394 -20.27 2.67 -13.56
C ASN A 394 -19.58 3.94 -13.02
N TRP A 395 -18.99 4.73 -13.92
CA TRP A 395 -18.24 5.92 -13.52
C TRP A 395 -19.09 6.97 -12.81
N ASN A 396 -20.41 7.04 -13.08
CA ASN A 396 -21.28 8.01 -12.41
C ASN A 396 -21.41 7.76 -10.89
N ASP A 397 -21.32 6.50 -10.48
CA ASP A 397 -21.35 6.10 -9.06
C ASP A 397 -19.99 6.30 -8.40
N ASP A 398 -18.91 6.27 -9.20
CA ASP A 398 -17.54 6.34 -8.73
C ASP A 398 -16.99 7.77 -8.67
N ARG A 399 -17.39 8.64 -9.60
CA ARG A 399 -16.77 9.96 -9.78
C ARG A 399 -16.95 10.86 -8.58
N ILE A 400 -15.98 11.73 -8.33
CA ILE A 400 -16.16 12.92 -7.50
C ILE A 400 -16.05 14.15 -8.39
N GLU A 401 -17.09 14.99 -8.40
CA GLU A 401 -17.05 16.27 -9.09
C GLU A 401 -16.15 17.23 -8.33
N GLN A 402 -15.00 17.53 -8.92
CA GLN A 402 -14.00 18.45 -8.41
C GLN A 402 -13.09 18.93 -9.54
N ASP A 403 -12.50 20.10 -9.37
CA ASP A 403 -11.56 20.65 -10.34
C ASP A 403 -10.15 20.10 -10.09
N LEU A 404 -9.60 19.38 -11.07
CA LEU A 404 -8.27 18.78 -11.00
C LEU A 404 -7.21 19.75 -11.55
N VAL A 405 -7.09 20.93 -10.93
CA VAL A 405 -6.00 21.87 -11.20
C VAL A 405 -4.76 21.46 -10.42
N GLY A 406 -3.63 21.26 -11.10
CA GLY A 406 -2.33 21.02 -10.47
C GLY A 406 -1.46 20.03 -11.24
N SER A 407 -0.20 19.92 -10.83
CA SER A 407 0.72 18.88 -11.31
C SER A 407 0.65 17.63 -10.41
N CYS A 408 0.99 16.46 -10.97
CA CYS A 408 1.11 15.19 -10.23
C CYS A 408 -0.21 14.57 -9.74
N ASN A 409 -1.14 14.34 -10.68
CA ASN A 409 -2.33 13.50 -10.46
C ASN A 409 -2.08 12.01 -10.76
N ASP A 410 -0.86 11.67 -11.18
CA ASP A 410 -0.42 10.27 -11.33
C ASP A 410 -0.27 9.65 -9.92
N ALA A 411 -0.34 8.32 -9.80
CA ALA A 411 -0.25 7.59 -8.52
C ALA A 411 -1.40 7.83 -7.50
N ALA A 412 -2.55 8.34 -7.96
CA ALA A 412 -3.70 8.63 -7.10
C ALA A 412 -4.24 7.40 -6.33
N SER A 413 -4.00 6.17 -6.79
CA SER A 413 -4.49 4.97 -6.09
C SER A 413 -3.99 4.87 -4.65
N TYR A 414 -2.70 5.15 -4.40
CA TYR A 414 -2.08 5.05 -3.07
C TYR A 414 -1.75 6.42 -2.44
N CYS A 415 -1.82 7.51 -3.21
CA CYS A 415 -1.47 8.85 -2.74
C CYS A 415 -2.66 9.82 -2.73
N GLY A 416 -3.81 9.47 -3.29
CA GLY A 416 -4.90 10.41 -3.54
C GLY A 416 -4.44 11.55 -4.45
N ILE A 417 -5.13 12.70 -4.36
CA ILE A 417 -4.77 13.91 -5.11
C ILE A 417 -4.51 15.03 -4.12
N ARG A 418 -3.41 15.78 -4.32
CA ARG A 418 -3.00 16.85 -3.40
C ARG A 418 -4.11 17.90 -3.26
N ASP A 419 -4.48 18.19 -2.02
CA ASP A 419 -5.49 19.20 -1.66
C ASP A 419 -6.84 19.02 -2.38
N ARG A 420 -7.18 17.77 -2.69
CA ARG A 420 -8.43 17.35 -3.34
C ARG A 420 -8.99 16.11 -2.65
N LYS A 421 -10.21 15.73 -3.02
CA LYS A 421 -10.82 14.48 -2.57
C LYS A 421 -10.22 13.30 -3.32
N TYR A 422 -10.19 12.14 -2.67
CA TYR A 422 -9.80 10.89 -3.33
C TYR A 422 -10.71 10.65 -4.54
N PRO A 423 -10.19 10.44 -5.76
CA PRO A 423 -10.95 10.58 -7.01
C PRO A 423 -11.86 9.37 -7.33
N ASP A 424 -12.34 8.67 -6.31
CA ASP A 424 -13.19 7.48 -6.41
C ASP A 424 -14.01 7.33 -5.12
N ARG A 425 -15.34 7.42 -5.23
CA ARG A 425 -16.28 7.30 -4.10
C ARG A 425 -16.29 5.90 -3.49
N ARG A 426 -15.89 4.87 -4.23
CA ARG A 426 -15.86 3.50 -3.72
C ARG A 426 -14.82 3.36 -2.60
N SER A 427 -15.01 2.37 -1.74
CA SER A 427 -14.00 1.99 -0.75
C SER A 427 -12.69 1.65 -1.44
N MET A 428 -11.57 2.05 -0.85
CA MET A 428 -10.27 1.71 -1.40
C MET A 428 -10.07 0.19 -1.34
N GLY A 429 -9.70 -0.41 -2.48
CA GLY A 429 -9.66 -1.87 -2.66
C GLY A 429 -10.94 -2.47 -3.25
N PHE A 430 -11.95 -1.67 -3.58
CA PHE A 430 -13.15 -2.15 -4.26
C PHE A 430 -12.79 -2.86 -5.58
N PRO A 431 -13.32 -4.08 -5.82
CA PRO A 431 -14.43 -4.72 -5.10
C PRO A 431 -14.00 -5.81 -4.09
N PHE A 432 -12.73 -5.90 -3.71
CA PHE A 432 -12.15 -6.99 -2.93
C PHE A 432 -12.02 -6.71 -1.42
N ASP A 433 -12.32 -5.49 -0.99
CA ASP A 433 -12.19 -5.09 0.42
C ASP A 433 -13.21 -5.77 1.34
N ARG A 434 -14.29 -6.36 0.79
CA ARG A 434 -15.33 -7.06 1.54
C ARG A 434 -15.36 -8.57 1.29
N PRO A 435 -15.83 -9.36 2.27
CA PRO A 435 -16.04 -10.79 2.07
C PRO A 435 -17.16 -11.06 1.05
N VAL A 436 -17.07 -12.21 0.39
CA VAL A 436 -18.09 -12.72 -0.55
C VAL A 436 -18.47 -14.13 -0.11
N PRO A 437 -19.48 -14.29 0.77
CA PRO A 437 -19.73 -15.56 1.47
C PRO A 437 -19.96 -16.79 0.58
N ASN A 438 -20.53 -16.59 -0.61
CA ASN A 438 -20.90 -17.68 -1.51
C ASN A 438 -19.86 -17.96 -2.61
N ALA A 439 -18.77 -17.18 -2.67
CA ALA A 439 -17.73 -17.36 -3.69
C ALA A 439 -16.63 -18.29 -3.18
N VAL A 440 -16.47 -19.45 -3.83
CA VAL A 440 -15.38 -20.39 -3.53
C VAL A 440 -14.16 -20.05 -4.38
N THR A 441 -14.41 -19.67 -5.63
CA THR A 441 -13.42 -19.29 -6.64
C THR A 441 -13.67 -17.87 -7.15
N ILE A 442 -12.68 -17.29 -7.83
CA ILE A 442 -12.86 -16.00 -8.52
C ILE A 442 -13.97 -16.04 -9.58
N GLY A 443 -14.23 -17.22 -10.17
CA GLY A 443 -15.31 -17.41 -11.15
C GLY A 443 -16.69 -17.19 -10.55
N ASP A 444 -16.91 -17.60 -9.30
CA ASP A 444 -18.19 -17.44 -8.59
C ASP A 444 -18.48 -15.97 -8.24
N PHE A 445 -17.45 -15.14 -8.19
CA PHE A 445 -17.56 -13.70 -7.90
C PHE A 445 -17.91 -12.86 -9.13
N LEU A 446 -17.67 -13.37 -10.34
CA LEU A 446 -17.78 -12.57 -11.56
C LEU A 446 -19.20 -12.07 -11.81
N GLN A 447 -19.27 -10.79 -12.18
CA GLN A 447 -20.43 -10.15 -12.80
C GLN A 447 -20.17 -9.96 -14.31
N PRO A 448 -21.19 -9.66 -15.14
CA PRO A 448 -21.01 -9.48 -16.58
C PRO A 448 -19.97 -8.42 -16.96
N ASN A 449 -19.79 -7.40 -16.13
CA ASN A 449 -18.81 -6.31 -16.29
C ASN A 449 -17.43 -6.64 -15.70
N MET A 450 -17.15 -7.91 -15.40
CA MET A 450 -15.87 -8.40 -14.87
C MET A 450 -15.32 -9.52 -15.74
N ALA A 451 -13.99 -9.63 -15.80
CA ALA A 451 -13.31 -10.76 -16.41
C ALA A 451 -12.00 -11.04 -15.69
N PHE A 452 -11.51 -12.27 -15.79
CA PHE A 452 -10.17 -12.61 -15.37
C PHE A 452 -9.43 -13.41 -16.44
N ARG A 453 -8.11 -13.44 -16.32
CA ARG A 453 -7.20 -14.16 -17.21
C ARG A 453 -6.03 -14.72 -16.40
N ASN A 454 -5.73 -15.99 -16.58
CA ASN A 454 -4.51 -16.55 -16.02
C ASN A 454 -3.30 -15.96 -16.77
N CYS A 455 -2.33 -15.49 -16.02
CA CYS A 455 -1.08 -14.97 -16.55
C CYS A 455 0.10 -15.53 -15.77
N THR A 456 1.30 -15.38 -16.32
CA THR A 456 2.54 -15.87 -15.70
C THR A 456 3.52 -14.73 -15.53
N ILE A 457 4.20 -14.68 -14.38
CA ILE A 457 5.33 -13.76 -14.15
C ILE A 457 6.63 -14.55 -14.21
N ASN A 458 7.42 -14.28 -15.25
CA ASN A 458 8.67 -14.97 -15.55
C ASN A 458 9.85 -14.09 -15.15
N PHE A 459 10.58 -14.50 -14.12
CA PHE A 459 11.81 -13.83 -13.69
C PHE A 459 13.02 -14.37 -14.46
N ALA A 460 13.69 -13.47 -15.18
CA ALA A 460 14.98 -13.75 -15.80
C ALA A 460 16.10 -13.24 -14.88
N ASP A 461 16.92 -14.15 -14.36
CA ASP A 461 18.10 -13.82 -13.53
C ASP A 461 19.25 -13.27 -14.39
N ARG A 462 18.99 -12.11 -14.98
CA ARG A 462 19.92 -11.33 -15.78
C ARG A 462 19.77 -9.87 -15.42
N THR A 463 20.86 -9.13 -15.60
CA THR A 463 20.89 -7.70 -15.31
C THR A 463 21.00 -6.91 -16.59
N ARG A 464 20.11 -5.93 -16.80
CA ARG A 464 20.27 -4.90 -17.85
C ARG A 464 20.77 -3.60 -17.25
N ILE A 465 21.43 -2.77 -18.04
CA ILE A 465 21.83 -1.43 -17.65
C ILE A 465 20.74 -0.46 -18.12
N ARG A 466 20.24 0.39 -17.22
CA ARG A 466 19.21 1.38 -17.57
C ARG A 466 19.73 2.31 -18.67
N GLY A 467 18.98 2.42 -19.76
CA GLY A 467 19.34 3.26 -20.91
C GLY A 467 20.21 2.58 -21.98
N GLN A 468 20.56 1.31 -21.81
CA GLN A 468 21.11 0.47 -22.88
C GLN A 468 20.04 -0.54 -23.30
N GLU A 469 19.75 -0.63 -24.61
CA GLU A 469 18.79 -1.58 -25.18
C GLU A 469 19.27 -3.04 -25.07
#